data_AF-A0A9Q1GCX7-F1
#
_entry.id   AF-A0A9Q1GCX7-F1
#
_cell.length_a   1.000
_cell.length_b   1.000
_cell.length_c   1.000
_cell.angle_alpha   90.00
_cell.angle_beta   90.00
_cell.angle_gamma   90.00
#
_symmetry.space_group_name_H-M   'P 1'
#
loop_
_entity.id
_entity.type
_entity.pdbx_description
1 polymer ?
#
loop_
_entity_poly.entity_id
_entity_poly.type
_entity_poly.pdbx_seq_one_letter_code
_entity_poly.pdbx_strand_id
1 'polypeptide(L)'
;MRLLAFIYLRSPALLKSLAPGSSPLAAESGLLQIVTDYIFLCPARKAARMGVASGSNVWMYVFDHAAADHQVWRGLAFCYGHACHGAELPFLFNSASVANFTLTLPEKLLANRMVCFWGAFAHGGDPRAGPEETSFCRQQRPPVWPRYLDTSGWLVMNFTVPSHPPDGHLGPHLRLLGQAGYLLALYPRRLAGNYHHLWPS
;
A
#
# COMPACT_ATOMS: atom_id res chain seq x y z
N MET A 1 -4.97 10.93 19.70
CA MET A 1 -5.59 10.69 18.37
C MET A 1 -5.02 9.37 17.84
N ARG A 2 -5.75 8.61 17.02
CA ARG A 2 -5.29 7.32 16.48
C ARG A 2 -5.41 7.38 14.97
N LEU A 3 -4.31 7.13 14.25
CA LEU A 3 -4.27 7.31 12.80
C LEU A 3 -3.93 5.97 12.16
N LEU A 4 -4.82 5.51 11.27
CA LEU A 4 -4.52 4.46 10.32
C LEU A 4 -4.04 5.12 9.03
N ALA A 5 -2.79 4.85 8.63
CA ALA A 5 -2.25 5.38 7.37
C ALA A 5 -2.42 4.33 6.26
N PHE A 6 -3.07 4.74 5.16
CA PHE A 6 -3.46 3.90 4.05
C PHE A 6 -2.34 3.67 3.02
N ILE A 7 -2.27 2.41 2.56
CA ILE A 7 -1.76 1.85 1.29
C ILE A 7 -0.25 1.92 1.02
N TYR A 8 0.36 0.73 0.97
CA TYR A 8 1.45 0.38 0.04
C TYR A 8 0.99 -0.78 -0.84
N LEU A 9 1.24 -0.68 -2.14
CA LEU A 9 1.10 -1.75 -3.13
C LEU A 9 2.52 -1.99 -3.66
N ARG A 10 2.98 -3.23 -3.63
CA ARG A 10 4.37 -3.56 -3.96
C ARG A 10 4.52 -3.71 -5.48
N SER A 11 5.48 -3.00 -6.06
CA SER A 11 6.19 -3.45 -7.27
C SER A 11 7.69 -3.58 -6.92
N PRO A 12 8.36 -4.69 -7.25
CA PRO A 12 9.75 -4.89 -6.82
C PRO A 12 10.77 -4.03 -7.61
N ALA A 13 11.57 -3.28 -6.84
CA ALA A 13 12.94 -2.79 -7.09
C ALA A 13 13.24 -1.87 -8.31
N LEU A 14 13.28 -0.57 -8.04
CA LEU A 14 13.59 0.54 -8.95
C LEU A 14 15.02 0.55 -9.55
N LEU A 15 16.03 0.08 -8.82
CA LEU A 15 17.44 0.33 -9.20
C LEU A 15 17.93 -0.54 -10.37
N LYS A 16 17.33 -1.70 -10.61
CA LYS A 16 17.67 -2.52 -11.79
C LYS A 16 16.97 -2.06 -13.06
N SER A 17 15.93 -1.24 -12.92
CA SER A 17 14.94 -1.06 -13.96
C SER A 17 15.12 0.24 -14.77
N LEU A 18 15.80 1.23 -14.19
CA LEU A 18 16.14 2.51 -14.82
C LEU A 18 17.63 2.66 -15.23
N ALA A 19 18.42 1.58 -15.13
CA ALA A 19 19.82 1.60 -15.54
C ALA A 19 19.96 1.69 -17.08
N PRO A 20 21.01 2.34 -17.62
CA PRO A 20 21.28 2.34 -19.06
C PRO A 20 21.44 0.90 -19.58
N GLY A 21 20.62 0.50 -20.54
CA GLY A 21 20.57 -0.87 -21.08
C GLY A 21 19.50 -1.79 -20.48
N SER A 22 18.58 -1.26 -19.64
CA SER A 22 17.42 -2.02 -19.19
C SER A 22 16.43 -2.29 -20.34
N SER A 23 15.70 -3.41 -20.27
CA SER A 23 14.65 -3.71 -21.22
C SER A 23 13.51 -2.69 -21.10
N PRO A 24 12.72 -2.45 -22.17
CA PRO A 24 11.57 -1.54 -22.11
C PRO A 24 10.60 -1.87 -20.96
N LEU A 25 10.35 -3.16 -20.70
CA LEU A 25 9.52 -3.66 -19.60
C LEU A 25 10.08 -3.30 -18.22
N ALA A 26 11.41 -3.32 -18.08
CA ALA A 26 12.07 -2.89 -16.85
C ALA A 26 11.93 -1.37 -16.67
N ALA A 27 12.15 -0.57 -17.72
CA ALA A 27 11.95 0.88 -17.65
C ALA A 27 10.51 1.26 -17.28
N GLU A 28 9.51 0.59 -17.85
CA GLU A 28 8.09 0.77 -17.51
C GLU A 28 7.79 0.40 -16.05
N SER A 29 8.29 -0.75 -15.57
CA SER A 29 8.15 -1.14 -14.16
C SER A 29 8.80 -0.13 -13.20
N GLY A 30 9.94 0.46 -13.59
CA GLY A 30 10.58 1.53 -12.83
C GLY A 30 9.72 2.79 -12.73
N LEU A 31 9.10 3.21 -13.83
CA LEU A 31 8.21 4.36 -13.83
C LEU A 31 6.97 4.13 -12.96
N LEU A 32 6.34 2.95 -13.07
CA LEU A 32 5.18 2.58 -12.24
C LEU A 32 5.53 2.60 -10.75
N GLN A 33 6.73 2.17 -10.38
CA GLN A 33 7.19 2.23 -8.99
C GLN A 33 7.38 3.68 -8.52
N ILE A 34 7.96 4.56 -9.33
CA ILE A 34 8.10 6.00 -8.98
C ILE A 34 6.74 6.63 -8.78
N VAL A 35 5.80 6.38 -9.69
CA VAL A 35 4.42 6.91 -9.59
C VAL A 35 3.75 6.40 -8.31
N THR A 36 3.90 5.11 -8.01
CA THR A 36 3.37 4.52 -6.78
C THR A 36 3.99 5.14 -5.53
N ASP A 37 5.32 5.31 -5.53
CA ASP A 37 6.06 5.90 -4.43
C ASP A 37 5.66 7.36 -4.18
N TYR A 38 5.51 8.14 -5.25
CA TYR A 38 5.21 9.56 -5.19
C TYR A 38 3.75 9.83 -4.77
N ILE A 39 2.80 9.11 -5.37
CA ILE A 39 1.36 9.35 -5.15
C ILE A 39 0.88 8.73 -3.84
N PHE A 40 1.36 7.52 -3.48
CA PHE A 40 0.80 6.75 -2.37
C PHE A 40 1.78 6.60 -1.21
N LEU A 41 2.93 5.94 -1.45
CA LEU A 41 3.77 5.47 -0.34
C LEU A 41 4.44 6.61 0.44
N CYS A 42 5.05 7.58 -0.25
CA CYS A 42 5.77 8.67 0.41
C CYS A 42 4.83 9.59 1.22
N PRO A 43 3.65 9.99 0.69
CA PRO A 43 2.64 10.70 1.49
C PRO A 43 2.17 9.89 2.71
N ALA A 44 1.84 8.60 2.55
CA ALA A 44 1.42 7.74 3.65
C ALA A 44 2.49 7.64 4.74
N ARG A 45 3.76 7.53 4.34
CA ARG A 45 4.93 7.57 5.24
C ARG A 45 5.05 8.87 6.01
N LYS A 46 4.91 9.99 5.31
CA LYS A 46 4.97 11.31 5.94
C LYS A 46 3.85 11.45 6.97
N ALA A 47 2.63 11.04 6.63
CA ALA A 47 1.50 11.04 7.55
C ALA A 47 1.75 10.16 8.78
N ALA A 48 2.26 8.93 8.59
CA ALA A 48 2.58 8.02 9.68
C ALA A 48 3.63 8.60 10.65
N ARG A 49 4.71 9.18 10.11
CA ARG A 49 5.76 9.84 10.92
C ARG A 49 5.21 11.02 11.71
N MET A 50 4.41 11.88 11.07
CA MET A 50 3.78 13.02 11.75
C MET A 50 2.83 12.56 12.86
N GLY A 51 2.08 11.48 12.61
CA GLY A 51 1.22 10.84 13.61
C GLY A 51 2.00 10.38 14.83
N VAL A 52 3.09 9.64 14.63
CA VAL A 52 3.98 9.19 15.72
C VAL A 52 4.60 10.37 16.46
N ALA A 53 5.12 11.37 15.73
CA ALA A 53 5.72 12.56 16.33
C ALA A 53 4.71 13.39 17.17
N SER A 54 3.43 13.30 16.84
CA SER A 54 2.34 13.93 17.60
C SER A 54 1.84 13.06 18.77
N GLY A 55 2.52 11.96 19.10
CA GLY A 55 2.15 11.05 20.18
C GLY A 55 1.01 10.08 19.85
N SER A 56 0.62 9.95 18.58
CA SER A 56 -0.41 8.99 18.16
C SER A 56 0.17 7.59 17.99
N ASN A 57 -0.63 6.58 18.28
CA ASN A 57 -0.34 5.22 17.84
C ASN A 57 -0.72 5.07 16.36
N VAL A 58 0.20 4.50 15.58
CA VAL A 58 0.07 4.33 14.14
C VAL A 58 0.33 2.87 13.79
N TRP A 59 -0.44 2.37 12.84
CA TRP A 59 -0.27 1.05 12.24
C TRP A 59 -0.29 1.20 10.74
N MET A 60 0.54 0.41 10.07
CA MET A 60 0.70 0.45 8.61
C MET A 60 0.61 -0.94 8.02
N TYR A 61 0.05 -1.02 6.82
CA TYR A 61 -0.04 -2.26 6.07
C TYR A 61 0.36 -2.09 4.61
N VAL A 62 0.64 -3.23 4.00
CA VAL A 62 0.83 -3.45 2.57
C VAL A 62 -0.22 -4.46 2.16
N PHE A 63 -0.89 -4.22 1.03
CA PHE A 63 -1.66 -5.28 0.38
C PHE A 63 -0.84 -5.79 -0.80
N ASP A 64 -0.39 -7.03 -0.71
CA ASP A 64 0.54 -7.67 -1.65
C ASP A 64 -0.06 -8.98 -2.14
N HIS A 65 -1.33 -8.93 -2.55
CA HIS A 65 -2.07 -10.09 -3.02
C HIS A 65 -2.71 -9.80 -4.38
N ALA A 66 -2.44 -10.65 -5.36
CA ALA A 66 -3.17 -10.66 -6.62
C ALA A 66 -4.37 -11.61 -6.50
N ALA A 67 -5.58 -11.07 -6.67
CA ALA A 67 -6.79 -11.88 -6.62
C ALA A 67 -6.75 -12.98 -7.70
N ALA A 68 -7.13 -14.20 -7.31
CA ALA A 68 -7.16 -15.36 -8.22
C ALA A 68 -8.21 -15.19 -9.33
N ASP A 69 -9.34 -14.55 -9.01
CA ASP A 69 -10.40 -14.27 -9.97
C ASP A 69 -10.23 -12.88 -10.59
N HIS A 70 -9.85 -12.85 -11.86
CA HIS A 70 -9.62 -11.62 -12.62
C HIS A 70 -10.89 -10.76 -12.80
N GLN A 71 -12.08 -11.31 -12.57
CA GLN A 71 -13.33 -10.55 -12.64
C GLN A 71 -13.39 -9.39 -11.63
N VAL A 72 -12.56 -9.42 -10.58
CA VAL A 72 -12.38 -8.29 -9.66
C VAL A 72 -12.04 -6.98 -10.39
N TRP A 73 -11.38 -7.07 -11.56
CA TRP A 73 -10.92 -5.95 -12.36
C TRP A 73 -11.81 -5.62 -13.56
N ARG A 74 -12.93 -6.32 -13.76
CA ARG A 74 -13.92 -6.06 -14.83
C ARG A 74 -13.32 -5.78 -16.22
N GLY A 75 -12.32 -6.58 -16.63
CA GLY A 75 -11.70 -6.43 -17.95
C GLY A 75 -10.44 -5.57 -18.00
N LEU A 76 -10.00 -4.96 -16.89
CA LEU A 76 -8.72 -4.25 -16.81
C LEU A 76 -7.54 -5.24 -16.78
N ALA A 77 -7.22 -5.80 -17.94
CA ALA A 77 -6.26 -6.89 -18.09
C ALA A 77 -4.85 -6.58 -17.57
N PHE A 78 -4.45 -5.31 -17.55
CA PHE A 78 -3.15 -4.89 -16.99
C PHE A 78 -3.05 -5.10 -15.47
N CYS A 79 -4.17 -5.35 -14.78
CA CYS A 79 -4.19 -5.67 -13.35
C CYS A 79 -4.28 -7.18 -13.05
N TYR A 80 -4.36 -8.02 -14.09
CA TYR A 80 -4.42 -9.47 -13.90
C TYR A 80 -3.09 -9.96 -13.33
N GLY A 81 -3.13 -10.73 -12.25
CA GLY A 81 -1.91 -11.16 -11.55
C GLY A 81 -1.18 -10.05 -10.78
N HIS A 82 -1.78 -8.86 -10.62
CA HIS A 82 -1.17 -7.73 -9.92
C HIS A 82 -2.06 -7.16 -8.80
N ALA A 83 -1.43 -6.58 -7.79
CA ALA A 83 -2.10 -5.81 -6.74
C ALA A 83 -2.23 -4.33 -7.19
N CYS A 84 -3.20 -4.05 -8.06
CA CYS A 84 -3.51 -2.68 -8.48
C CYS A 84 -4.17 -1.85 -7.37
N HIS A 85 -4.28 -0.53 -7.59
CA HIS A 85 -4.96 0.36 -6.64
C HIS A 85 -6.42 -0.06 -6.40
N GLY A 86 -6.78 -0.24 -5.13
CA GLY A 86 -8.11 -0.69 -4.70
C GLY A 86 -8.31 -2.20 -4.69
N ALA A 87 -7.25 -3.00 -4.94
CA ALA A 87 -7.32 -4.46 -4.94
C ALA A 87 -7.80 -5.06 -3.62
N GLU A 88 -7.59 -4.35 -2.51
CA GLU A 88 -7.94 -4.81 -1.17
C GLU A 88 -9.42 -4.59 -0.83
N LEU A 89 -10.09 -3.66 -1.50
CA LEU A 89 -11.44 -3.22 -1.15
C LEU A 89 -12.42 -4.41 -1.11
N PRO A 90 -12.42 -5.34 -2.08
CA PRO A 90 -13.39 -6.43 -2.05
C PRO A 90 -13.17 -7.44 -0.92
N PHE A 91 -11.92 -7.56 -0.45
CA PHE A 91 -11.57 -8.39 0.71
C PHE A 91 -12.06 -7.72 2.00
N LEU A 92 -11.93 -6.41 2.09
CA LEU A 92 -12.32 -5.65 3.29
C LEU A 92 -13.85 -5.49 3.42
N PHE A 93 -14.54 -5.24 2.30
CA PHE A 93 -15.98 -4.95 2.29
C PHE A 93 -16.88 -6.15 2.04
N ASN A 94 -16.30 -7.36 1.94
CA ASN A 94 -17.03 -8.59 1.63
C ASN A 94 -17.92 -8.45 0.37
N SER A 95 -17.40 -7.80 -0.67
CA SER A 95 -18.19 -7.40 -1.84
C SER A 95 -18.05 -8.33 -3.03
N ALA A 96 -17.35 -9.46 -2.89
CA ALA A 96 -17.07 -10.38 -3.99
C ALA A 96 -18.36 -10.91 -4.67
N SER A 97 -19.35 -11.33 -3.87
CA SER A 97 -20.64 -11.82 -4.38
C SER A 97 -21.42 -10.73 -5.12
N VAL A 98 -21.43 -9.51 -4.58
CA VAL A 98 -22.10 -8.35 -5.20
C VAL A 98 -21.41 -7.92 -6.50
N ALA A 99 -20.09 -8.07 -6.57
CA ALA A 99 -19.27 -7.75 -7.73
C ALA A 99 -19.15 -8.91 -8.73
N ASN A 100 -19.86 -10.02 -8.52
CA ASN A 100 -19.93 -11.18 -9.39
C ASN A 100 -18.56 -11.84 -9.66
N PHE A 101 -17.76 -12.00 -8.61
CA PHE A 101 -16.52 -12.78 -8.66
C PHE A 101 -16.35 -13.63 -7.40
N THR A 102 -15.40 -14.56 -7.41
CA THR A 102 -15.19 -15.51 -6.32
C THR A 102 -13.85 -15.32 -5.61
N LEU A 103 -13.85 -15.53 -4.29
CA LEU A 103 -12.64 -15.66 -3.50
C LEU A 103 -12.37 -17.14 -3.22
N THR A 104 -11.13 -17.56 -3.43
CA THR A 104 -10.63 -18.87 -3.01
C THR A 104 -10.68 -19.01 -1.48
N LEU A 105 -10.54 -20.24 -0.96
CA LEU A 105 -10.54 -20.45 0.49
C LEU A 105 -9.43 -19.67 1.22
N PRO A 106 -8.17 -19.63 0.74
CA PRO A 106 -7.12 -18.80 1.36
C PRO A 106 -7.44 -17.30 1.31
N GLU A 107 -8.06 -16.82 0.23
CA GLU A 107 -8.47 -15.42 0.09
C GLU A 107 -9.62 -15.05 1.02
N LYS A 108 -10.57 -15.97 1.24
CA LYS A 108 -11.62 -15.80 2.27
C LYS A 108 -11.02 -15.70 3.66
N LEU A 109 -10.01 -16.51 3.98
CA LEU A 109 -9.31 -16.42 5.26
C LEU A 109 -8.57 -15.06 5.40
N LEU A 110 -7.93 -14.59 4.33
CA LEU A 110 -7.31 -13.26 4.30
C LEU A 110 -8.34 -12.15 4.54
N ALA A 111 -9.47 -12.18 3.81
CA ALA A 111 -10.58 -11.25 3.96
C ALA A 111 -11.15 -11.24 5.39
N ASN A 112 -11.38 -12.42 5.98
CA ASN A 112 -11.86 -12.55 7.35
C ASN A 112 -10.89 -11.90 8.37
N ARG A 113 -9.59 -12.13 8.21
CA ARG A 113 -8.56 -11.51 9.06
C ARG A 113 -8.55 -9.99 8.90
N MET A 114 -8.66 -9.48 7.67
CA MET A 114 -8.74 -8.04 7.42
C MET A 114 -9.97 -7.43 8.12
N VAL A 115 -11.16 -8.01 7.96
CA VAL A 115 -12.36 -7.51 8.66
C VAL A 115 -12.16 -7.49 10.17
N CYS A 116 -11.51 -8.50 10.75
CA CYS A 116 -11.21 -8.53 12.19
C CYS A 116 -10.26 -7.42 12.63
N PHE A 117 -9.16 -7.20 11.89
CA PHE A 117 -8.23 -6.12 12.21
C PHE A 117 -8.89 -4.73 12.13
N TRP A 118 -9.66 -4.47 11.07
CA TRP A 118 -10.32 -3.19 10.88
C TRP A 118 -11.46 -2.98 11.89
N GLY A 119 -12.21 -4.04 12.22
CA GLY A 119 -13.22 -4.01 13.27
C GLY A 119 -12.62 -3.71 14.65
N ALA A 120 -11.51 -4.36 15.01
CA ALA A 120 -10.79 -4.10 16.25
C ALA A 120 -10.27 -2.66 16.33
N PHE A 121 -9.71 -2.15 15.22
CA PHE A 121 -9.28 -0.76 15.14
C PHE A 121 -10.45 0.23 15.23
N ALA A 122 -11.57 -0.02 14.55
CA ALA A 122 -12.74 0.85 14.61
C ALA A 122 -13.35 0.89 16.02
N HIS A 123 -13.38 -0.24 16.72
CA HIS A 123 -13.94 -0.35 18.06
C HIS A 123 -13.01 0.24 19.13
N GLY A 124 -11.78 -0.26 19.19
CA GLY A 124 -10.85 -0.02 20.29
C GLY A 124 -9.63 0.81 19.91
N GLY A 125 -9.46 1.15 18.63
CA GLY A 125 -8.33 1.91 18.10
C GLY A 125 -6.98 1.18 18.13
N ASP A 126 -6.98 -0.13 18.35
CA ASP A 126 -5.81 -1.00 18.28
C ASP A 126 -6.23 -2.19 17.40
N PRO A 127 -5.55 -2.46 16.28
CA PRO A 127 -5.90 -3.59 15.43
C PRO A 127 -5.54 -4.93 16.08
N ARG A 128 -4.76 -4.96 17.17
CA ARG A 128 -4.47 -6.21 17.88
C ARG A 128 -5.74 -6.74 18.55
N ALA A 129 -5.93 -8.05 18.40
CA ALA A 129 -6.88 -8.86 19.13
C ALA A 129 -6.88 -8.52 20.63
N GLY A 130 -7.97 -7.95 21.13
CA GLY A 130 -8.19 -7.70 22.55
C GLY A 130 -9.05 -8.79 23.21
N PRO A 131 -9.28 -8.73 24.54
CA PRO A 131 -10.15 -9.65 25.26
C PRO A 131 -11.59 -9.70 24.73
N GLU A 132 -12.03 -8.64 24.05
CA GLU A 132 -13.37 -8.49 23.48
C GLU A 132 -13.51 -9.01 22.05
N GLU A 133 -12.54 -9.78 21.54
CA GLU A 133 -12.69 -10.38 20.22
C GLU A 133 -13.85 -11.39 20.15
N THR A 134 -14.65 -11.24 19.10
CA THR A 134 -15.71 -12.19 18.75
C THR A 134 -15.14 -13.60 18.57
N SER A 135 -15.97 -14.62 18.77
CA SER A 135 -15.58 -16.02 18.51
C SER A 135 -15.11 -16.21 17.06
N PHE A 136 -15.73 -15.50 16.11
CA PHE A 136 -15.33 -15.47 14.72
C PHE A 136 -13.88 -15.00 14.53
N CYS A 137 -13.50 -13.86 15.11
CA CYS A 137 -12.14 -13.31 14.93
C CYS A 137 -11.07 -14.15 15.62
N ARG A 138 -11.37 -14.70 16.80
CA ARG A 138 -10.48 -15.63 17.50
C ARG A 138 -10.16 -16.87 16.67
N GLN A 139 -11.12 -17.38 15.90
CA GLN A 139 -10.91 -18.54 15.02
C GLN A 139 -9.97 -18.25 13.85
N GLN A 140 -9.89 -17.01 13.37
CA GLN A 140 -9.06 -16.65 12.21
C GLN A 140 -7.55 -16.64 12.55
N ARG A 141 -7.21 -16.63 13.85
CA ARG A 141 -5.84 -16.57 14.38
C ARG A 141 -4.98 -15.54 13.62
N PRO A 142 -5.40 -14.26 13.60
CA PRO A 142 -4.66 -13.23 12.87
C PRO A 142 -3.25 -13.07 13.45
N PRO A 143 -2.23 -12.80 12.61
CA PRO A 143 -0.90 -12.47 13.10
C PRO A 143 -0.90 -11.15 13.88
N VAL A 144 0.15 -10.88 14.64
CA VAL A 144 0.29 -9.59 15.33
C VAL A 144 0.50 -8.48 14.30
N TRP A 145 -0.33 -7.44 14.36
CA TRP A 145 -0.09 -6.20 13.61
C TRP A 145 0.91 -5.32 14.37
N PRO A 146 2.16 -5.19 13.89
CA PRO A 146 3.16 -4.38 14.58
C PRO A 146 2.77 -2.91 14.56
N ARG A 147 2.99 -2.23 15.68
CA ARG A 147 2.87 -0.77 15.75
C ARG A 147 3.99 -0.14 14.92
N TYR A 148 3.65 0.86 14.12
CA TYR A 148 4.62 1.64 13.36
C TYR A 148 5.47 2.49 14.31
N LEU A 149 6.79 2.39 14.17
CA LEU A 149 7.76 3.25 14.84
C LEU A 149 8.75 3.76 13.79
N ASP A 150 9.10 5.03 13.84
CA ASP A 150 10.05 5.60 12.88
C ASP A 150 11.47 4.99 13.04
N THR A 151 11.76 4.46 14.23
CA THR A 151 13.04 3.83 14.58
C THR A 151 13.10 2.33 14.29
N SER A 152 11.98 1.64 14.05
CA SER A 152 11.93 0.17 13.98
C SER A 152 12.15 -0.41 12.58
N GLY A 153 12.75 0.35 11.67
CA GLY A 153 13.08 -0.17 10.33
C GLY A 153 11.85 -0.48 9.46
N TRP A 154 10.76 0.29 9.61
CA TRP A 154 9.58 0.19 8.75
C TRP A 154 8.79 -1.13 8.90
N LEU A 155 8.46 -1.51 10.15
CA LEU A 155 7.56 -2.64 10.38
C LEU A 155 6.15 -2.33 9.86
N VAL A 156 5.66 -3.18 8.96
CA VAL A 156 4.33 -3.09 8.33
C VAL A 156 3.69 -4.48 8.29
N MET A 157 2.37 -4.54 8.43
CA MET A 157 1.61 -5.77 8.17
C MET A 157 1.56 -6.05 6.67
N ASN A 158 1.84 -7.27 6.23
CA ASN A 158 1.67 -7.64 4.83
C ASN A 158 0.42 -8.53 4.67
N PHE A 159 -0.59 -8.02 3.98
CA PHE A 159 -1.77 -8.78 3.59
C PHE A 159 -1.50 -9.51 2.27
N THR A 160 -1.15 -10.78 2.40
CA THR A 160 -0.91 -11.68 1.28
C THR A 160 -1.30 -13.12 1.66
N VAL A 161 -1.59 -13.94 0.66
CA VAL A 161 -1.76 -15.38 0.86
C VAL A 161 -0.36 -16.04 0.89
N PRO A 162 -0.06 -16.96 1.83
CA PRO A 162 1.28 -17.53 2.03
C PRO A 162 1.92 -18.33 0.88
N SER A 163 1.34 -18.34 -0.32
CA SER A 163 1.90 -19.00 -1.50
C SER A 163 2.94 -18.16 -2.25
N HIS A 164 3.23 -16.93 -1.82
CA HIS A 164 4.31 -16.11 -2.36
C HIS A 164 5.58 -16.15 -1.47
N PRO A 165 6.78 -16.36 -2.03
CA PRO A 165 8.03 -16.31 -1.28
C PRO A 165 8.21 -14.94 -0.60
N PRO A 166 8.61 -14.91 0.69
CA PRO A 166 8.81 -13.65 1.40
C PRO A 166 10.18 -13.07 1.04
N ASP A 167 10.26 -12.33 -0.06
CA ASP A 167 11.40 -11.41 -0.26
C ASP A 167 11.15 -10.15 0.59
N GLY A 168 11.17 -10.32 1.91
CA GLY A 168 11.27 -9.21 2.82
C GLY A 168 12.66 -8.61 2.64
N HIS A 169 12.75 -7.33 2.28
CA HIS A 169 13.76 -6.34 2.66
C HIS A 169 13.51 -5.07 1.81
N LEU A 170 12.85 -4.05 2.40
CA LEU A 170 12.83 -2.71 1.81
C LEU A 170 14.14 -2.00 2.18
N GLY A 171 15.03 -1.85 1.21
CA GLY A 171 16.32 -1.19 1.38
C GLY A 171 16.25 0.34 1.61
N PRO A 172 17.41 1.00 1.80
CA PRO A 172 17.55 2.41 2.22
C PRO A 172 17.02 3.48 1.25
N HIS A 173 16.49 3.09 0.09
CA HIS A 173 16.10 3.98 -1.02
C HIS A 173 14.97 4.97 -0.67
N LEU A 174 14.07 4.61 0.24
CA LEU A 174 12.93 5.48 0.59
C LEU A 174 13.28 6.74 1.39
N ARG A 175 14.54 6.90 1.83
CA ARG A 175 15.01 8.15 2.44
C ARG A 175 15.19 9.27 1.41
N LEU A 176 15.55 8.95 0.16
CA LEU A 176 15.86 9.93 -0.88
C LEU A 176 14.60 10.51 -1.54
N LEU A 177 13.64 9.67 -1.92
CA LEU A 177 12.39 10.12 -2.55
C LEU A 177 11.49 10.92 -1.59
N GLY A 178 11.52 10.60 -0.28
CA GLY A 178 10.78 11.37 0.72
C GLY A 178 11.26 12.82 0.88
N GLN A 179 12.53 13.10 0.58
CA GLN A 179 13.09 14.46 0.57
C GLN A 179 12.85 15.16 -0.77
N ALA A 180 13.00 14.44 -1.89
CA ALA A 180 12.76 14.99 -3.24
C ALA A 180 11.28 15.35 -3.47
N GLY A 181 10.34 14.52 -3.01
CA GLY A 181 8.90 14.83 -3.05
C GLY A 181 8.52 16.03 -2.17
N TYR A 182 9.28 16.29 -1.09
CA TYR A 182 9.10 17.48 -0.24
C TYR A 182 9.51 18.77 -0.97
N LEU A 183 10.58 18.72 -1.78
CA LEU A 183 11.05 19.86 -2.55
C LEU A 183 10.12 20.20 -3.73
N LEU A 184 9.60 19.19 -4.43
CA LEU A 184 8.63 19.40 -5.53
C LEU A 184 7.28 19.92 -5.03
N ALA A 185 6.81 19.47 -3.86
CA ALA A 185 5.57 19.94 -3.25
C ALA A 185 5.67 21.36 -2.66
N LEU A 186 6.86 21.80 -2.25
CA LEU A 186 7.08 23.15 -1.70
C LEU A 186 7.44 24.21 -2.75
N TYR A 187 7.82 23.82 -3.97
CA TYR A 187 8.15 24.76 -5.06
C TYR A 187 7.34 24.53 -6.35
N PRO A 188 6.00 24.67 -6.34
CA PRO A 188 5.23 24.67 -7.58
C PRO A 188 5.46 25.93 -8.45
N ARG A 189 6.07 26.99 -7.91
CA ARG A 189 6.25 28.30 -8.58
C ARG A 189 7.72 28.65 -8.88
N ARG A 190 8.43 27.80 -9.62
CA ARG A 190 9.69 28.22 -10.26
C ARG A 190 9.93 27.63 -11.65
N LEU A 191 8.87 27.16 -12.32
CA LEU A 191 8.87 26.79 -13.74
C LEU A 191 7.84 27.57 -14.57
N ALA A 192 7.22 28.60 -14.00
CA ALA A 192 6.44 29.59 -14.74
C ALA A 192 7.26 30.88 -14.82
N GLY A 193 8.18 30.93 -15.77
CA GLY A 193 9.02 32.09 -16.03
C GLY A 193 9.55 32.07 -17.46
N ASN A 194 8.98 32.94 -18.29
CA ASN A 194 9.40 33.35 -19.63
C ASN A 194 9.07 32.39 -20.80
N TYR A 195 7.80 32.36 -21.19
CA TYR A 195 7.41 32.27 -22.60
C TYR A 195 6.61 33.53 -22.98
N HIS A 196 7.28 34.68 -23.01
CA HIS A 196 6.84 35.79 -23.85
C HIS A 196 7.56 35.63 -25.18
N HIS A 197 6.81 35.75 -26.28
CA HIS A 197 7.18 35.46 -27.68
C HIS A 197 7.09 33.99 -28.07
N LEU A 198 5.93 33.62 -28.61
CA LEU A 198 5.78 32.80 -29.83
C LEU A 198 4.28 32.55 -30.06
N TRP A 199 3.59 33.52 -30.66
CA TRP A 199 2.43 33.31 -31.54
C TRP A 199 2.21 34.61 -32.34
N PRO A 200 2.25 34.60 -33.69
CA PRO A 200 1.81 35.73 -34.49
C PRO A 200 0.27 35.75 -34.57
N SER A 201 -0.24 36.95 -34.85
CA SER A 201 -1.65 37.35 -34.92
C SER A 201 -2.49 36.54 -35.89
#